data_AF-A0A2A2G9X1-F1
#
_entry.id   AF-A0A2A2G9X1-F1
#
_cell.length_a   1.000
_cell.length_b   1.000
_cell.length_c   1.000
_cell.angle_alpha   90.00
_cell.angle_beta   90.00
_cell.angle_gamma   90.00
#
_symmetry.space_group_name_H-M   'P 1'
#
loop_
_entity.id
_entity.type
_entity.pdbx_description
1 polymer ?
#
loop_
_entity_poly.entity_id
_entity_poly.type
_entity_poly.pdbx_seq_one_letter_code
_entity_poly.pdbx_strand_id
1 'polypeptide(L)'
;MSSSHDSLLIEGTNGTLQIDDIRFIVAEFELDPSEADDNSTELEEFESEPFFVDLPFVDEALSLANNQIQAGLYDELEFEVENLDFEDEEEGEDEEHQTLADSIRSEFADWPNEASMVIVGTFTPTDGDPQSFTVFAEAEIEIEREFNPPLEVTENNIQQVVSVRINPTTWFKQSDGSVIDLTQ
;
A
#
# COMPACT_ATOMS: atom_id res chain seq x y z
N MET A 1 -16.75 -0.52 8.09
CA MET A 1 -16.68 -1.48 9.22
C MET A 1 -15.22 -1.48 9.62
N SER A 2 -14.88 -0.88 10.77
CA SER A 2 -13.49 -0.80 11.23
C SER A 2 -12.99 -2.22 11.52
N SER A 3 -11.99 -2.67 10.77
CA SER A 3 -11.22 -3.85 11.13
C SER A 3 -10.57 -3.57 12.48
N SER A 4 -10.50 -4.55 13.38
CA SER A 4 -9.66 -4.40 14.57
C SER A 4 -8.21 -4.56 14.10
N HIS A 5 -7.58 -3.48 13.66
CA HIS A 5 -6.17 -3.55 13.27
C HIS A 5 -5.36 -3.90 14.51
N ASP A 6 -4.61 -5.00 14.44
CA ASP A 6 -3.60 -5.35 15.44
C ASP A 6 -2.54 -4.25 15.39
N SER A 7 -2.38 -3.42 16.43
CA SER A 7 -1.43 -2.31 16.35
C SER A 7 0.03 -2.77 16.29
N LEU A 8 0.87 -2.03 15.55
CA LEU A 8 2.31 -2.27 15.51
C LEU A 8 3.00 -1.48 16.62
N LEU A 9 3.60 -2.19 17.57
CA LEU A 9 4.37 -1.61 18.67
C LEU A 9 5.88 -1.64 18.39
N ILE A 10 6.53 -0.48 18.48
CA ILE A 10 7.95 -0.30 18.21
C ILE A 10 8.63 0.37 19.41
N GLU A 11 9.51 -0.36 20.09
CA GLU A 11 10.33 0.18 21.18
C GLU A 11 11.56 0.92 20.64
N GLY A 12 11.85 2.09 21.23
CA GLY A 12 13.06 2.87 20.99
C GLY A 12 13.68 3.36 22.29
N THR A 13 14.90 3.89 22.19
CA THR A 13 15.61 4.47 23.36
C THR A 13 14.97 5.75 23.89
N ASN A 14 14.16 6.45 23.08
CA ASN A 14 13.46 7.70 23.40
C ASN A 14 11.98 7.50 23.77
N GLY A 15 11.43 6.29 23.66
CA GLY A 15 10.02 6.03 23.93
C GLY A 15 9.49 4.82 23.18
N THR A 16 8.18 4.71 23.11
CA THR A 16 7.47 3.66 22.36
C THR A 16 6.57 4.31 21.31
N LEU A 17 6.65 3.83 20.08
CA LEU A 17 5.77 4.21 18.98
C LEU A 17 4.76 3.09 18.75
N GLN A 18 3.48 3.41 18.87
CA GLN A 18 2.37 2.54 18.49
C GLN A 18 1.76 3.07 17.20
N ILE A 19 1.71 2.22 16.17
CA ILE A 19 1.01 2.52 14.92
C ILE A 19 -0.30 1.75 14.90
N ASP A 20 -1.39 2.48 14.70
CA ASP A 20 -2.75 1.95 14.74
C ASP A 20 -3.35 1.79 13.34
N ASP A 21 -2.89 2.59 12.37
CA ASP A 21 -3.35 2.56 10.98
C ASP A 21 -2.22 3.05 10.06
N ILE A 22 -1.99 2.34 8.96
CA ILE A 22 -1.21 2.82 7.82
C ILE A 22 -2.05 2.53 6.60
N ARG A 23 -2.43 3.58 5.87
CA ARG A 23 -3.10 3.43 4.58
C ARG A 23 -2.39 4.24 3.53
N PHE A 24 -2.40 3.75 2.31
CA PHE A 24 -1.78 4.42 1.19
C PHE A 24 -2.55 4.18 -0.10
N ILE A 25 -2.34 5.08 -1.05
CA ILE A 25 -2.81 4.95 -2.41
C ILE A 25 -1.85 3.99 -3.12
N VAL A 26 -2.41 2.96 -3.72
CA VAL A 26 -1.73 2.19 -4.77
C VAL A 26 -2.12 2.88 -6.06
N ALA A 27 -1.16 3.56 -6.69
CA ALA A 27 -1.38 4.25 -7.94
C ALA A 27 -1.49 3.22 -9.06
N GLU A 28 -0.59 2.25 -9.06
CA GLU A 28 -0.56 1.20 -10.07
C GLU A 28 -0.36 -0.17 -9.44
N PHE A 29 -1.09 -1.16 -9.95
CA PHE A 29 -0.84 -2.55 -9.67
C PHE A 29 -1.07 -3.36 -10.94
N GLU A 30 0.01 -3.98 -11.43
CA GLU A 30 0.05 -4.59 -12.75
C GLU A 30 0.57 -6.03 -12.72
N LEU A 31 0.10 -6.83 -13.67
CA LEU A 31 0.59 -8.17 -13.95
C LEU A 31 0.78 -8.39 -15.46
N ASP A 32 2.04 -8.60 -15.85
CA ASP A 32 2.42 -8.91 -17.22
C ASP A 32 2.28 -10.39 -17.56
N PRO A 33 1.49 -10.75 -18.60
CA PRO A 33 1.32 -12.13 -19.01
C PRO A 33 2.61 -12.70 -19.62
N SER A 34 2.82 -14.00 -19.41
CA SER A 34 3.97 -14.71 -19.97
C SER A 34 3.79 -14.97 -21.46
N GLU A 35 4.74 -14.49 -22.26
CA GLU A 35 4.83 -14.72 -23.71
C GLU A 35 5.18 -16.19 -24.07
N ALA A 36 5.48 -17.03 -23.06
CA ALA A 36 5.96 -18.39 -23.26
C ALA A 36 4.85 -19.41 -23.62
N ASP A 37 3.57 -19.05 -23.55
CA ASP A 37 2.44 -19.96 -23.78
C ASP A 37 1.86 -19.84 -25.21
N ASP A 38 2.53 -20.48 -26.17
CA ASP A 38 2.21 -20.54 -27.61
C ASP A 38 0.85 -21.23 -27.93
N ASN A 39 0.03 -21.54 -26.91
CA ASN A 39 -1.20 -22.33 -27.04
C ASN A 39 -2.37 -21.89 -26.12
N SER A 40 -2.26 -20.77 -25.42
CA SER A 40 -3.38 -20.11 -24.72
C SER A 40 -3.87 -18.90 -25.52
N THR A 41 -5.13 -18.51 -25.32
CA THR A 41 -5.63 -17.18 -25.74
C THR A 41 -4.63 -16.10 -25.33
N GLU A 42 -4.32 -15.17 -26.23
CA GLU A 42 -3.52 -13.96 -25.94
C GLU A 42 -4.07 -13.36 -24.64
N LEU A 43 -3.30 -13.49 -23.56
CA LEU A 43 -3.64 -12.88 -22.29
C LEU A 43 -3.23 -11.41 -22.42
N GLU A 44 -4.14 -10.52 -22.07
CA GLU A 44 -3.84 -9.09 -21.96
C GLU A 44 -3.22 -8.83 -20.59
N GLU A 45 -2.31 -7.85 -20.56
CA GLU A 45 -1.83 -7.18 -19.36
C GLU A 45 -3.01 -6.81 -18.46
N PHE A 46 -2.83 -7.04 -17.16
CA PHE A 46 -3.78 -6.58 -16.17
C PHE A 46 -3.20 -5.40 -15.44
N GLU A 47 -3.86 -4.26 -15.53
CA GLU A 47 -3.57 -3.04 -14.77
C GLU A 47 -4.83 -2.69 -13.95
N SER A 48 -4.65 -2.22 -12.72
CA SER A 48 -5.75 -1.76 -11.87
C SER A 48 -5.83 -0.24 -11.80
N GLU A 49 -7.05 0.29 -11.82
CA GLU A 49 -7.32 1.67 -11.39
C GLU A 49 -6.78 1.94 -9.97
N PRO A 50 -6.34 3.17 -9.65
CA PRO A 50 -5.83 3.52 -8.34
C PRO A 50 -6.81 3.21 -7.21
N PHE A 51 -6.27 2.80 -6.06
CA PHE A 51 -7.09 2.41 -4.92
C PHE A 51 -6.40 2.64 -3.58
N PHE A 52 -7.21 2.86 -2.54
CA PHE A 52 -6.71 3.14 -1.19
C PHE A 52 -6.80 1.90 -0.32
N VAL A 53 -5.65 1.45 0.20
CA VAL A 53 -5.54 0.19 0.95
C VAL A 53 -5.05 0.41 2.37
N ASP A 54 -5.53 -0.45 3.26
CA ASP A 54 -4.98 -0.61 4.60
C ASP A 54 -3.82 -1.60 4.59
N LEU A 55 -2.70 -1.22 5.21
CA LEU A 55 -1.58 -2.11 5.41
C LEU A 55 -1.82 -2.99 6.64
N PRO A 56 -2.03 -4.31 6.47
CA PRO A 56 -2.16 -5.19 7.62
C PRO A 56 -0.85 -5.27 8.41
N PHE A 57 -0.99 -5.28 9.74
CA PHE A 57 0.14 -5.47 10.65
C PHE A 57 0.26 -6.94 11.06
N VAL A 58 1.50 -7.43 11.17
CA VAL A 58 1.88 -8.77 11.69
C VAL A 58 1.42 -9.97 10.83
N ASP A 59 2.37 -10.59 10.12
CA ASP A 59 2.28 -11.89 9.41
C ASP A 59 1.16 -12.08 8.37
N GLU A 60 0.31 -11.08 8.18
CA GLU A 60 -0.71 -11.00 7.14
C GLU A 60 -0.15 -10.28 5.91
N ALA A 61 -0.56 -10.75 4.73
CA ALA A 61 -0.19 -10.15 3.47
C ALA A 61 -1.33 -9.24 3.01
N LEU A 62 -0.98 -8.10 2.43
CA LEU A 62 -1.94 -7.26 1.74
C LEU A 62 -2.42 -8.02 0.50
N SER A 63 -3.70 -8.38 0.45
CA SER A 63 -4.29 -8.99 -0.74
C SER A 63 -4.63 -7.90 -1.75
N LEU A 64 -4.06 -7.99 -2.95
CA LEU A 64 -4.37 -7.12 -4.09
C LEU A 64 -5.24 -7.85 -5.11
N ALA A 65 -5.84 -8.98 -4.71
CA ALA A 65 -6.56 -9.83 -5.63
C ALA A 65 -7.79 -9.13 -6.20
N ASN A 66 -7.73 -8.87 -7.50
CA ASN A 66 -8.81 -8.32 -8.28
C ASN A 66 -9.49 -9.46 -9.08
N ASN A 67 -10.82 -9.45 -9.16
CA ASN A 67 -11.58 -10.46 -9.92
C ASN A 67 -11.45 -10.30 -11.44
N GLN A 68 -10.82 -9.23 -11.91
CA GLN A 68 -10.50 -8.95 -13.31
C GLN A 68 -9.21 -9.66 -13.75
N ILE A 69 -8.35 -10.10 -12.82
CA ILE A 69 -7.13 -10.83 -13.15
C ILE A 69 -7.53 -12.19 -13.74
N GLN A 70 -7.02 -12.45 -14.94
CA GLN A 70 -7.33 -13.67 -15.68
C GLN A 70 -6.47 -14.85 -15.19
N ALA A 71 -6.98 -16.07 -15.33
CA ALA A 71 -6.15 -17.25 -15.07
C ALA A 71 -5.10 -17.39 -16.19
N GLY A 72 -3.83 -17.51 -15.82
CA GLY A 72 -2.73 -17.38 -16.76
C GLY A 72 -1.37 -17.61 -16.13
N LEU A 73 -0.33 -17.52 -16.96
CA LEU A 73 1.06 -17.40 -16.52
C LEU A 73 1.45 -15.94 -16.62
N TYR A 74 2.15 -15.43 -15.62
CA TYR A 74 2.61 -14.05 -15.55
C TYR A 74 4.11 -14.00 -15.31
N ASP A 75 4.80 -13.16 -16.07
CA ASP A 75 6.26 -13.00 -16.00
C ASP A 75 6.66 -11.87 -15.04
N GLU A 76 5.76 -10.92 -14.77
CA GLU A 76 6.06 -9.76 -13.92
C GLU A 76 4.90 -9.38 -13.02
N LEU A 77 5.23 -8.63 -11.97
CA LEU A 77 4.31 -7.90 -11.12
C LEU A 77 4.93 -6.54 -10.83
N GLU A 78 4.14 -5.50 -11.00
CA GLU A 78 4.45 -4.15 -10.58
C GLU A 78 3.44 -3.67 -9.53
N PHE A 79 3.92 -2.85 -8.60
CA PHE A 79 3.14 -2.27 -7.53
C PHE A 79 3.74 -0.93 -7.15
N GLU A 80 2.96 0.12 -7.33
CA GLU A 80 3.39 1.49 -7.07
C GLU A 80 2.49 2.18 -6.03
N VAL A 81 3.13 2.85 -5.07
CA VAL A 81 2.51 3.79 -4.14
C VAL A 81 2.98 5.18 -4.52
N GLU A 82 2.05 5.97 -5.03
CA GLU A 82 2.23 7.38 -5.38
C GLU A 82 0.96 8.17 -5.02
N ASN A 83 1.04 9.50 -5.06
CA ASN A 83 -0.13 10.35 -4.93
C ASN A 83 -0.97 10.27 -6.21
N LEU A 84 -2.15 10.89 -6.19
CA LEU A 84 -2.94 11.03 -7.42
C LEU A 84 -2.39 12.25 -8.14
N ASP A 85 -1.73 12.08 -9.27
CA ASP A 85 -1.09 13.16 -10.01
C ASP A 85 -2.11 14.03 -10.77
N PHE A 86 -2.73 14.95 -10.05
CA PHE A 86 -3.70 15.88 -10.65
C PHE A 86 -3.10 16.90 -11.64
N GLU A 87 -1.78 16.90 -11.90
CA GLU A 87 -1.11 17.93 -12.70
C GLU A 87 -0.88 17.56 -14.19
N ASP A 88 -0.87 16.28 -14.57
CA ASP A 88 -0.44 15.81 -15.91
C ASP A 88 -1.40 14.84 -16.66
N GLU A 89 -2.71 14.82 -16.36
CA GLU A 89 -3.63 13.75 -16.83
C GLU A 89 -4.50 14.07 -18.07
N GLU A 90 -4.86 13.01 -18.83
CA GLU A 90 -5.73 13.08 -20.03
C GLU A 90 -7.23 13.26 -19.66
N GLU A 91 -8.07 13.71 -20.60
CA GLU A 91 -9.52 13.97 -20.35
C GLU A 91 -10.27 12.67 -19.93
N GLY A 92 -10.39 12.40 -18.63
CA GLY A 92 -11.18 11.29 -18.06
C GLY A 92 -10.69 10.76 -16.70
N GLU A 93 -9.37 10.71 -16.49
CA GLU A 93 -8.71 10.28 -15.25
C GLU A 93 -9.07 11.20 -14.07
N ASP A 94 -9.29 12.49 -14.37
CA ASP A 94 -9.81 13.52 -13.47
C ASP A 94 -11.01 13.08 -12.61
N GLU A 95 -12.00 12.37 -13.18
CA GLU A 95 -13.22 12.03 -12.45
C GLU A 95 -13.01 10.87 -11.46
N GLU A 96 -12.18 9.89 -11.83
CA GLU A 96 -11.92 8.70 -11.01
C GLU A 96 -10.95 9.04 -9.87
N HIS A 97 -9.88 9.77 -10.17
CA HIS A 97 -8.94 10.29 -9.16
C HIS A 97 -9.65 11.22 -8.18
N GLN A 98 -10.51 12.14 -8.68
CA GLN A 98 -11.29 12.99 -7.79
C GLN A 98 -12.25 12.17 -6.91
N THR A 99 -12.85 11.11 -7.44
CA THR A 99 -13.75 10.24 -6.67
C THR A 99 -13.00 9.52 -5.56
N LEU A 100 -11.82 8.97 -5.84
CA LEU A 100 -10.97 8.33 -4.84
C LEU A 100 -10.52 9.35 -3.79
N ALA A 101 -10.04 10.51 -4.21
CA ALA A 101 -9.59 11.56 -3.33
C ALA A 101 -10.71 12.10 -2.43
N ASP A 102 -11.94 12.24 -2.94
CA ASP A 102 -13.12 12.60 -2.16
C ASP A 102 -13.47 11.52 -1.13
N SER A 103 -13.35 10.25 -1.52
CA SER A 103 -13.54 9.11 -0.61
C SER A 103 -12.52 9.15 0.53
N ILE A 104 -11.23 9.36 0.24
CA ILE A 104 -10.17 9.49 1.25
C ILE A 104 -10.46 10.68 2.16
N ARG A 105 -10.77 11.86 1.60
CA ARG A 105 -11.10 13.07 2.39
C ARG A 105 -12.36 12.94 3.24
N SER A 106 -13.26 12.01 2.90
CA SER A 106 -14.43 11.71 3.75
C SER A 106 -14.04 11.06 5.08
N GLU A 107 -12.90 10.35 5.13
CA GLU A 107 -12.34 9.74 6.34
C GLU A 107 -11.22 10.60 6.95
N PHE A 108 -10.37 11.20 6.10
CA PHE A 108 -9.23 12.03 6.46
C PHE A 108 -9.41 13.45 5.92
N ALA A 109 -10.20 14.28 6.62
CA ALA A 109 -10.61 15.60 6.13
C ALA A 109 -9.46 16.56 5.79
N ASP A 110 -8.30 16.38 6.41
CA ASP A 110 -7.10 17.20 6.21
C ASP A 110 -6.10 16.60 5.19
N TRP A 111 -6.49 15.56 4.43
CA TRP A 111 -5.64 14.91 3.43
C TRP A 111 -5.19 15.91 2.33
N PRO A 112 -3.87 16.20 2.22
CA PRO A 112 -3.33 17.10 1.21
C PRO A 112 -3.23 16.39 -0.16
N ASN A 113 -3.17 17.14 -1.25
CA ASN A 113 -3.13 16.56 -2.60
C ASN A 113 -1.86 15.76 -2.85
N GLU A 114 -0.75 16.20 -2.26
CA GLU A 114 0.59 15.64 -2.45
C GLU A 114 0.81 14.37 -1.60
N ALA A 115 -0.11 14.04 -0.68
CA ALA A 115 0.02 12.83 0.13
C ALA A 115 -0.39 11.59 -0.67
N SER A 116 0.38 10.54 -0.48
CA SER A 116 0.04 9.17 -0.92
C SER A 116 -0.22 8.24 0.25
N MET A 117 0.11 8.64 1.48
CA MET A 117 0.02 7.80 2.68
C MET A 117 -0.48 8.58 3.91
N VAL A 118 -1.26 7.90 4.76
CA VAL A 118 -1.59 8.34 6.12
C VAL A 118 -1.10 7.33 7.15
N ILE A 119 -0.58 7.85 8.25
CA ILE A 119 -0.11 7.08 9.40
C ILE A 119 -0.81 7.63 10.64
N VAL A 120 -1.55 6.77 11.34
CA VAL A 120 -2.24 7.10 12.59
C VAL A 120 -1.62 6.30 13.72
N GLY A 121 -1.36 6.96 14.84
CA GLY A 121 -0.78 6.27 15.98
C GLY A 121 -0.61 7.13 17.22
N THR A 122 0.20 6.63 18.13
CA THR A 122 0.55 7.28 19.39
C THR A 122 2.03 7.09 19.69
N PHE A 123 2.72 8.19 20.00
CA PHE A 123 4.07 8.16 20.55
C PHE A 123 4.04 8.39 22.06
N THR A 124 4.73 7.56 22.83
CA THR A 124 4.89 7.71 24.29
C THR A 124 6.37 7.90 24.61
N PRO A 125 6.82 9.13 24.93
CA PRO A 125 8.21 9.37 25.34
C PRO A 125 8.55 8.60 26.63
N THR A 126 9.82 8.23 26.81
CA THR A 126 10.28 7.44 27.99
C THR A 126 9.84 8.01 29.34
N ASP A 127 9.80 9.34 29.45
CA ASP A 127 9.41 10.07 30.67
C ASP A 127 8.20 11.02 30.43
N GLY A 128 7.36 10.72 29.44
CA GLY A 128 6.26 11.57 29.00
C GLY A 128 4.89 10.89 29.01
N ASP A 129 3.85 11.69 28.73
CA ASP A 129 2.50 11.18 28.49
C ASP A 129 2.35 10.76 27.01
N PRO A 130 1.47 9.80 26.69
CA PRO A 130 1.17 9.43 25.31
C PRO A 130 0.60 10.60 24.50
N GLN A 131 1.05 10.73 23.25
CA GLN A 131 0.65 11.78 22.31
C GLN A 131 0.20 11.13 20.99
N SER A 132 -1.07 11.31 20.63
CA SER A 132 -1.61 10.81 19.37
C SER A 132 -1.24 11.71 18.20
N PHE A 133 -1.11 11.12 17.02
CA PHE A 133 -0.81 11.82 15.79
C PHE A 133 -1.59 11.24 14.60
N THR A 134 -1.74 12.07 13.58
CA THR A 134 -2.10 11.70 12.21
C THR A 134 -1.11 12.42 11.32
N VAL A 135 -0.31 11.66 10.57
CA VAL A 135 0.68 12.19 9.63
C VAL A 135 0.25 11.82 8.22
N PHE A 136 0.25 12.81 7.33
CA PHE A 136 0.15 12.60 5.89
C PHE A 136 1.54 12.69 5.30
N ALA A 137 1.92 11.71 4.50
CA ALA A 137 3.23 11.63 3.89
C ALA A 137 3.10 11.44 2.38
N GLU A 138 4.05 12.06 1.68
CA GLU A 138 4.39 11.71 0.32
C GLU A 138 5.32 10.51 0.39
N ALA A 139 4.86 9.38 -0.13
CA ALA A 139 5.60 8.15 -0.31
C ALA A 139 5.61 7.84 -1.81
N GLU A 140 6.81 7.56 -2.32
CA GLU A 140 7.07 7.03 -3.65
C GLU A 140 7.67 5.63 -3.43
N ILE A 141 6.87 4.58 -3.64
CA ILE A 141 7.31 3.19 -3.43
C ILE A 141 6.96 2.38 -4.66
N GLU A 142 7.99 1.89 -5.34
CA GLU A 142 7.86 0.99 -6.49
C GLU A 142 8.37 -0.40 -6.10
N ILE A 143 7.59 -1.43 -6.41
CA ILE A 143 7.96 -2.85 -6.23
C ILE A 143 7.73 -3.59 -7.54
N GLU A 144 8.81 -3.76 -8.29
CA GLU A 144 8.86 -4.60 -9.47
C GLU A 144 9.37 -6.01 -9.11
N ARG A 145 8.74 -7.04 -9.68
CA ARG A 145 9.16 -8.43 -9.50
C ARG A 145 8.98 -9.29 -10.74
N GLU A 146 10.09 -9.56 -11.41
CA GLU A 146 10.19 -10.62 -12.42
C GLU A 146 10.06 -12.03 -11.78
N PHE A 147 9.24 -12.89 -12.40
CA PHE A 147 8.99 -14.27 -12.03
C PHE A 147 9.77 -15.25 -12.91
N ASN A 148 10.64 -16.04 -12.28
CA ASN A 148 11.36 -17.12 -12.96
C ASN A 148 11.40 -18.39 -12.10
N PRO A 149 10.56 -19.41 -12.38
CA PRO A 149 9.62 -19.52 -13.51
C PRO A 149 8.40 -18.57 -13.37
N PRO A 150 7.59 -18.40 -14.44
CA PRO A 150 6.40 -17.56 -14.43
C PRO A 150 5.42 -17.94 -13.30
N LEU A 151 4.69 -16.95 -12.79
CA LEU A 151 3.66 -17.13 -11.77
C LEU A 151 2.39 -17.71 -12.39
N GLU A 152 1.94 -18.88 -11.92
CA GLU A 152 0.66 -19.47 -12.34
C GLU A 152 -0.50 -18.92 -11.51
N VAL A 153 -1.38 -18.15 -12.15
CA VAL A 153 -2.64 -17.66 -11.59
C VAL A 153 -3.79 -18.55 -12.08
N THR A 154 -4.64 -18.96 -11.14
CA THR A 154 -5.82 -19.80 -11.35
C THR A 154 -6.97 -19.22 -10.55
N GLU A 155 -8.21 -19.62 -10.90
CA GLU A 155 -9.41 -19.26 -10.13
C GLU A 155 -9.32 -19.64 -8.64
N ASN A 156 -8.48 -20.60 -8.27
CA ASN A 156 -8.37 -21.11 -6.90
C ASN A 156 -7.24 -20.46 -6.08
N ASN A 157 -6.29 -19.75 -6.69
CA ASN A 157 -5.11 -19.22 -6.00
C ASN A 157 -4.93 -17.70 -6.16
N ILE A 158 -5.78 -17.00 -6.92
CA ILE A 158 -5.71 -15.55 -7.18
C ILE A 158 -5.51 -14.71 -5.90
N GLN A 159 -6.20 -15.07 -4.82
CA GLN A 159 -6.11 -14.42 -3.51
C GLN A 159 -4.80 -14.65 -2.76
N GLN A 160 -4.02 -15.68 -3.14
CA GLN A 160 -2.79 -16.08 -2.46
C GLN A 160 -1.55 -15.67 -3.24
N VAL A 161 -1.65 -15.59 -4.57
CA VAL A 161 -0.52 -15.32 -5.46
C VAL A 161 -0.25 -13.84 -5.64
N VAL A 162 -1.29 -13.01 -5.48
CA VAL A 162 -1.19 -11.55 -5.60
C VAL A 162 -1.26 -10.89 -4.23
N SER A 163 -0.23 -11.12 -3.43
CA SER A 163 -0.15 -10.54 -2.09
C SER A 163 1.22 -9.96 -1.81
N VAL A 164 1.23 -8.75 -1.22
CA VAL A 164 2.46 -8.04 -0.87
C VAL A 164 2.63 -8.07 0.65
N ARG A 165 3.84 -8.39 1.11
CA ARG A 165 4.19 -8.38 2.53
C ARG A 165 5.12 -7.22 2.81
N ILE A 166 4.61 -6.22 3.51
CA ILE A 166 5.37 -5.05 3.91
C ILE A 166 5.57 -5.10 5.43
N ASN A 167 6.81 -4.94 5.88
CA ASN A 167 7.12 -4.78 7.30
C ASN A 167 7.54 -3.34 7.58
N PRO A 168 6.63 -2.49 8.09
CA PRO A 168 6.91 -1.07 8.24
C PRO A 168 7.76 -0.75 9.48
N THR A 169 8.12 -1.74 10.30
CA THR A 169 8.87 -1.53 11.55
C THR A 169 10.18 -0.77 11.32
N THR A 170 10.86 -1.03 10.21
CA THR A 170 12.15 -0.40 9.89
C THR A 170 12.01 1.05 9.45
N TRP A 171 10.86 1.47 8.95
CA TRP A 171 10.62 2.86 8.52
C TRP A 171 10.73 3.84 9.68
N PHE A 172 10.35 3.38 10.88
CA PHE A 172 10.28 4.22 12.08
C PHE A 172 11.49 4.08 13.00
N LYS A 173 12.43 3.17 12.72
CA LYS A 173 13.62 2.95 13.56
C LYS A 173 14.81 3.75 13.07
N GLN A 174 15.47 4.44 13.99
CA GLN A 174 16.68 5.18 13.73
C GLN A 174 17.94 4.36 14.03
N SER A 175 19.05 4.74 13.41
CA SER A 175 20.34 4.02 13.56
C SER A 175 20.92 4.06 14.98
N ASP A 176 20.51 5.02 15.81
CA ASP A 176 20.92 5.14 17.22
C ASP A 176 20.03 4.33 18.19
N GLY A 177 19.05 3.60 17.65
CA GLY A 177 18.10 2.80 18.42
C GLY A 177 16.89 3.58 18.95
N SER A 178 16.77 4.87 18.64
CA SER A 178 15.53 5.63 18.88
C SER A 178 14.47 5.32 17.80
N VAL A 179 13.22 5.70 18.07
CA VAL A 179 12.14 5.72 17.09
C VAL A 179 11.80 7.15 16.68
N ILE A 180 11.25 7.34 15.48
CA ILE A 180 10.80 8.65 15.01
C ILE A 180 9.59 9.11 15.86
N ASP A 181 9.64 10.34 16.36
CA ASP A 181 8.50 11.00 17.01
C ASP A 181 7.66 11.71 15.94
N LEU A 182 6.50 11.13 15.62
CA LEU A 182 5.57 11.61 14.58
C LEU A 182 4.56 12.65 15.11
N THR A 183 4.74 13.15 16.33
CA THR A 183 3.85 14.16 16.93
C THR A 183 4.31 15.59 16.68
N GLN A 184 5.47 15.78 16.04
CA GLN A 184 6.16 17.06 15.85
C GLN A 184 5.78 17.76 14.56
#